data_AF-A0A2G9GK32-F1
#
_entry.id   AF-A0A2G9GK32-F1
#
_cell.length_a   1.000
_cell.length_b   1.000
_cell.length_c   1.000
_cell.angle_alpha   90.00
_cell.angle_beta   90.00
_cell.angle_gamma   90.00
#
_symmetry.space_group_name_H-M   'P 1'
#
loop_
_entity.id
_entity.type
_entity.pdbx_description
1 polymer ?
#
loop_
_entity_poly.entity_id
_entity_poly.type
_entity_poly.pdbx_seq_one_letter_code
_entity_poly.pdbx_strand_id
1 'polypeptide(L)'
;MIGVCYCGRMAILKTSWTNINPGCCFMGCANIRSEGGGRQCGFFAWVDPPICARGTVIILGLLRKLQARNEEDCVLVGRFGNSLV
;
A
#
# COMPACT_ATOMS: atom_id res chain seq x y z
N MET A 1 18.63 0.20 -1.89
CA MET A 1 19.25 -1.14 -2.01
C MET A 1 18.14 -2.13 -2.34
N ILE A 2 18.26 -2.89 -3.43
CA ILE A 2 17.24 -3.86 -3.84
C ILE A 2 17.50 -5.16 -3.06
N GLY A 3 16.54 -5.60 -2.26
CA GLY A 3 16.64 -6.82 -1.45
C GLY A 3 16.19 -8.06 -2.21
N VAL A 4 16.69 -9.23 -1.82
CA VAL A 4 16.21 -10.55 -2.30
C VAL A 4 15.32 -11.14 -1.21
N CYS A 5 14.13 -11.60 -1.58
CA CYS A 5 13.22 -12.26 -0.64
C CYS A 5 13.62 -13.72 -0.39
N TYR A 6 13.02 -14.38 0.61
CA TYR A 6 13.35 -15.78 0.94
C TYR A 6 12.99 -16.80 -0.16
N CYS A 7 12.30 -16.38 -1.23
CA CYS A 7 12.11 -17.20 -2.43
C CYS A 7 13.30 -17.13 -3.42
N GLY A 8 14.36 -16.39 -3.12
CA GLY A 8 15.47 -16.12 -4.05
C GLY A 8 15.13 -15.14 -5.17
N ARG A 9 13.97 -14.47 -5.11
CA ARG A 9 13.51 -13.48 -6.10
C ARG A 9 13.75 -12.06 -5.60
N MET A 10 13.89 -11.11 -6.51
CA MET A 10 13.95 -9.68 -6.16
C MET A 10 12.68 -9.28 -5.38
N ALA A 11 12.89 -8.64 -4.23
CA ALA A 11 11.82 -8.03 -3.46
C ALA A 11 11.32 -6.78 -4.19
N ILE A 12 10.02 -6.53 -4.09
CA ILE A 12 9.38 -5.37 -4.70
C ILE A 12 9.12 -4.31 -3.65
N LEU A 13 9.23 -3.05 -4.07
CA LEU A 13 8.88 -1.89 -3.26
C LEU A 13 7.35 -1.81 -3.13
N LYS A 14 6.87 -1.64 -1.90
CA LYS A 14 5.45 -1.49 -1.55
C LYS A 14 5.32 -0.30 -0.62
N THR A 15 4.20 0.42 -0.73
CA THR A 15 3.87 1.52 0.18
C THR A 15 2.89 1.01 1.23
N SER A 16 3.18 1.27 2.50
CA SER A 16 2.25 1.01 3.59
C SER A 16 1.20 2.12 3.63
N TRP A 17 -0.07 1.73 3.64
CA TRP A 17 -1.21 2.65 3.78
C TRP A 17 -1.92 2.45 5.12
N THR A 18 -1.23 1.85 6.09
CA THR A 18 -1.78 1.66 7.44
C THR A 18 -1.79 2.98 8.21
N ASN A 19 -2.68 3.10 9.19
CA ASN A 19 -2.73 4.28 10.08
C ASN A 19 -1.42 4.49 10.86
N ILE A 20 -0.66 3.42 11.12
CA ILE A 20 0.56 3.47 11.93
C ILE A 20 1.76 3.89 11.09
N ASN A 21 1.83 3.44 9.83
CA ASN A 21 2.95 3.74 8.94
C ASN A 21 2.48 4.17 7.53
N PRO A 22 1.74 5.28 7.41
CA PRO A 22 1.19 5.72 6.14
C PRO A 22 2.28 6.30 5.24
N GLY A 23 2.27 5.97 3.95
CA GLY A 23 3.21 6.51 2.97
C GLY A 23 4.64 5.97 3.05
N CYS A 24 4.96 5.15 4.06
CA CYS A 24 6.29 4.56 4.19
C CYS A 24 6.49 3.38 3.26
N CYS A 25 7.62 3.35 2.55
CA CYS A 25 7.96 2.26 1.68
C CYS A 25 8.63 1.11 2.44
N PHE A 26 8.29 -0.12 2.06
CA PHE A 26 8.94 -1.35 2.48
C PHE A 26 9.20 -2.26 1.28
N MET A 27 10.20 -3.12 1.39
CA MET A 27 10.42 -4.21 0.45
C MET A 27 9.67 -5.45 0.95
N GLY A 28 8.95 -6.09 0.03
CA GLY A 28 8.21 -7.32 0.30
C GLY A 28 8.38 -8.36 -0.80
N CYS A 29 8.05 -9.61 -0.48
CA CYS A 29 7.95 -10.65 -1.49
C CYS A 29 6.94 -10.27 -2.59
N ALA A 30 7.31 -10.52 -3.85
CA ALA A 30 6.49 -10.27 -5.02
C ALA A 30 5.24 -11.16 -5.09
N ASN A 31 5.32 -12.37 -4.52
CA ASN A 31 4.19 -13.28 -4.48
C ASN A 31 3.08 -12.70 -3.58
N ILE A 32 1.86 -12.64 -4.13
CA ILE A 32 0.65 -12.19 -3.43
C ILE A 32 -0.01 -13.42 -2.78
N ARG A 33 -0.74 -13.22 -1.66
CA ARG A 33 -1.30 -14.31 -0.85
C ARG A 33 -2.38 -15.15 -1.54
N SER A 34 -2.89 -14.72 -2.70
CA SER A 34 -4.04 -15.36 -3.34
C SER A 34 -3.80 -15.62 -4.83
N GLU A 35 -3.99 -16.90 -5.16
CA GLU A 35 -4.18 -17.60 -6.44
C GLU A 35 -3.34 -17.24 -7.68
N GLY A 36 -2.53 -18.22 -8.09
CA GLY A 36 -1.79 -18.26 -9.35
C GLY A 36 -0.27 -18.17 -9.20
N GLY A 37 0.23 -17.66 -8.08
CA GLY A 37 1.65 -17.54 -7.76
C GLY A 37 2.04 -18.34 -6.51
N GLY A 38 3.32 -18.76 -6.43
CA GLY A 38 3.84 -19.50 -5.28
C GLY A 38 3.63 -18.76 -3.94
N ARG A 39 3.71 -19.46 -2.80
CA ARG A 39 3.44 -18.90 -1.47
C ARG A 39 4.28 -17.65 -1.18
N GLN A 40 3.65 -16.58 -0.65
CA GLN A 40 4.38 -15.43 -0.12
C GLN A 40 5.27 -15.89 1.05
N CYS A 41 6.57 -15.63 0.98
CA CYS A 41 7.53 -16.15 1.97
C CYS A 41 7.64 -15.32 3.27
N GLY A 42 6.90 -14.22 3.39
CA GLY A 42 6.94 -13.37 4.59
C GLY A 42 8.15 -12.44 4.69
N PHE A 43 9.01 -12.37 3.66
CA PHE A 43 10.07 -11.34 3.61
C PHE A 43 9.49 -9.92 3.73
N PHE A 44 10.09 -9.13 4.61
CA PHE A 44 9.68 -7.77 4.93
C PHE A 44 10.88 -6.93 5.41
N ALA A 45 11.10 -5.75 4.84
CA ALA A 45 12.11 -4.81 5.29
C ALA A 45 11.68 -3.35 5.02
N TRP A 46 11.75 -2.46 6.01
CA TRP A 46 11.48 -1.04 5.80
C TRP A 46 12.57 -0.39 4.93
N VAL A 47 12.15 0.45 3.99
CA VAL A 47 13.05 1.26 3.15
C VAL A 47 13.14 2.67 3.73
N ASP A 48 12.00 3.27 4.01
CA ASP A 48 11.93 4.58 4.63
C ASP A 48 11.91 4.44 6.16
N PRO A 49 12.61 5.32 6.90
CA PRO A 49 12.42 5.43 8.33
C PRO A 49 10.96 5.83 8.63
N PRO A 50 10.43 5.49 9.82
CA PRO A 50 9.10 5.89 10.21
C PRO A 50 8.96 7.42 10.11
N ILE A 51 7.85 7.86 9.52
CA ILE A 51 7.55 9.30 9.39
C ILE A 51 7.37 9.90 10.79
N CYS A 52 7.83 11.14 10.98
CA CYS A 52 7.70 11.82 12.27
C CYS A 52 6.22 12.01 12.64
N ALA A 53 5.91 12.08 13.94
CA ALA A 53 4.54 12.16 14.45
C ALA A 53 3.69 13.25 13.77
N ARG A 54 4.29 14.42 13.51
CA ARG A 54 3.62 15.52 12.79
C ARG A 54 3.30 15.15 11.34
N GLY A 55 4.25 14.52 10.64
CA GLY A 55 4.05 14.06 9.26
C GLY A 55 2.94 13.01 9.18
N THR A 56 2.88 12.08 10.14
CA THR A 56 1.82 11.08 10.24
C THR A 56 0.44 11.71 10.34
N VAL A 57 0.25 12.71 11.22
CA VAL A 57 -1.04 13.41 11.36
C VAL A 57 -1.45 14.11 10.06
N ILE A 58 -0.50 14.78 9.39
CA ILE A 58 -0.77 15.48 8.13
C ILE A 58 -1.15 14.49 7.03
N ILE A 59 -0.35 13.44 6.80
CA ILE A 59 -0.59 12.45 5.75
C ILE A 59 -1.92 11.72 5.97
N LEU A 60 -2.21 11.28 7.20
CA LEU A 60 -3.51 10.65 7.50
C LEU A 60 -4.68 11.61 7.34
N GLY A 61 -4.52 12.87 7.78
CA GLY A 61 -5.54 13.89 7.59
C GLY A 61 -5.85 14.14 6.12
N LEU A 62 -4.81 14.20 5.28
CA LEU A 62 -4.95 14.34 3.83
C LEU A 62 -5.60 13.11 3.19
N LEU A 63 -5.17 11.90 3.56
CA LEU A 63 -5.75 10.65 3.07
C LEU A 63 -7.25 10.57 3.39
N ARG A 64 -7.64 10.89 4.62
CA ARG A 64 -9.07 10.93 5.01
C ARG A 64 -9.86 11.96 4.22
N LYS A 65 -9.29 13.13 3.97
CA LYS A 65 -9.94 14.15 3.13
C LYS A 65 -10.11 13.67 1.69
N LEU A 66 -9.10 13.02 1.11
CA LEU A 66 -9.18 12.44 -0.23
C LEU A 66 -10.19 11.30 -0.29
N GLN A 67 -10.24 10.43 0.72
CA GLN A 67 -11.26 9.38 0.82
C GLN A 67 -12.66 9.96 0.93
N ALA A 68 -12.89 10.94 1.81
CA ALA A 68 -14.17 11.62 1.93
C ALA A 68 -14.59 12.28 0.60
N ARG A 69 -13.66 12.94 -0.10
CA ARG A 69 -13.92 13.51 -1.43
C ARG A 69 -14.26 12.44 -2.46
N ASN A 70 -13.53 11.32 -2.46
CA ASN A 70 -13.82 10.19 -3.33
C ASN A 70 -15.14 9.51 -2.99
N GLU A 71 -15.58 9.50 -1.73
CA GLU A 71 -16.90 9.00 -1.32
C GLU A 71 -18.02 9.90 -1.85
N GLU A 72 -17.83 11.23 -1.80
CA GLU A 72 -18.73 12.21 -2.39
C GLU A 72 -18.78 12.06 -3.92
N ASP A 73 -17.64 11.78 -4.56
CA ASP A 73 -17.58 11.42 -5.98
C ASP A 73 -18.19 10.04 -6.26
N CYS A 74 -18.07 9.06 -5.36
CA CYS A 74 -18.70 7.73 -5.48
C CYS A 74 -20.23 7.81 -5.44
N VAL A 75 -20.81 8.77 -4.70
CA VAL A 75 -22.25 9.06 -4.75
C VAL A 75 -22.66 9.57 -6.14
N LEU A 76 -21.78 10.27 -6.86
CA LEU A 76 -22.02 10.74 -8.22
C LEU A 76 -21.68 9.69 -9.29
N VAL A 77 -20.75 8.78 -9.01
CA VAL A 77 -20.33 7.64 -9.86
C VAL A 77 -21.25 6.43 -9.69
N GLY A 78 -22.22 6.45 -8.77
CA GLY A 78 -23.28 5.42 -8.65
C GLY A 78 -24.26 5.33 -9.83
N ARG A 79 -24.13 6.15 -10.88
CA ARG A 79 -25.02 6.13 -12.06
C ARG A 79 -24.38 5.65 -13.37
N PHE A 80 -23.11 5.29 -13.37
CA PHE A 80 -22.53 4.55 -14.49
C PHE A 80 -21.85 3.31 -13.95
N GLY A 81 -22.56 2.19 -14.04
CA GLY A 81 -21.90 0.90 -14.10
C GLY A 81 -20.89 0.89 -15.24
N ASN A 82 -19.88 0.03 -15.10
CA ASN A 82 -19.38 -0.91 -16.10
C ASN A 82 -17.91 -1.26 -15.81
N SER A 83 -17.64 -2.55 -15.66
CA SER A 83 -16.44 -3.28 -16.10
C SER A 83 -15.03 -2.78 -15.77
N LEU A 84 -14.27 -3.71 -15.15
CA LEU A 84 -12.82 -3.92 -15.29
C LEU A 84 -11.97 -2.79 -14.67
N VAL A 85 -11.21 -2.99 -13.60
CA VAL A 85 -10.10 -3.95 -13.38
C VAL A 85 -9.76 -4.00 -11.89
#